data_AF-A0A4S8I1B1-F1
#
_entry.id   AF-A0A4S8I1B1-F1
#
_cell.length_a   1.000
_cell.length_b   1.000
_cell.length_c   1.000
_cell.angle_alpha   90.00
_cell.angle_beta   90.00
_cell.angle_gamma   90.00
#
_symmetry.space_group_name_H-M   'P 1'
#
loop_
_entity.id
_entity.type
_entity.pdbx_description
1 polymer ?
#
loop_
_entity_poly.entity_id
_entity_poly.type
_entity_poly.pdbx_seq_one_letter_code
_entity_poly.pdbx_strand_id
1 'polypeptide(L)'
;MEFEELQKIWDTQNNQPMYIINEKALHNRIVTKRYQAIHIAGFTEWLLLIVNIAAGSFLVGTNFMRHNHIFIYGLAAWMFGSALYVLVKRIRRMKELQRYDRTLSGDLQHALAAASYQVRIAHIMRWNAVPVAILVLLSIWEGGKSVWLALGVSLFFILSFYASGWELSIYKNKKRELEVLWQKLQENESQPSA
;
A
#
# COMPACT_ATOMS: atom_id res chain seq x y z
N MET A 1 -11.42 15.02 11.75
CA MET A 1 -12.13 14.94 13.04
C MET A 1 -11.55 13.76 13.82
N GLU A 2 -11.60 13.79 15.15
CA GLU A 2 -11.15 12.72 16.09
C GLU A 2 -9.72 12.76 16.72
N PHE A 3 -9.03 13.90 16.85
CA PHE A 3 -7.97 14.03 17.90
C PHE A 3 -8.33 15.17 18.85
N GLU A 4 -8.71 16.32 18.31
CA GLU A 4 -9.31 17.39 19.10
C GLU A 4 -10.64 16.95 19.72
N GLU A 5 -11.43 16.07 19.08
CA GLU A 5 -12.62 15.49 19.71
C GLU A 5 -12.27 14.45 20.78
N LEU A 6 -11.16 13.72 20.65
CA LEU A 6 -10.69 12.83 21.73
C LEU A 6 -10.18 13.65 22.92
N GLN A 7 -9.48 14.76 22.66
CA GLN A 7 -9.03 15.70 23.68
C GLN A 7 -10.21 16.46 24.29
N LYS A 8 -11.22 16.82 23.51
CA LYS A 8 -12.43 17.51 23.99
C LYS A 8 -13.37 16.58 24.75
N ILE A 9 -13.54 15.32 24.33
CA ILE A 9 -14.28 14.30 25.09
C ILE A 9 -13.53 13.97 26.40
N TRP A 10 -12.19 13.97 26.37
CA TRP A 10 -11.34 13.85 27.55
C TRP A 10 -11.50 15.04 28.51
N ASP A 11 -11.34 16.27 28.03
CA ASP A 11 -11.39 17.50 28.84
C ASP A 11 -12.79 17.81 29.38
N THR A 12 -13.85 17.40 28.67
CA THR A 12 -15.23 17.73 29.04
C THR A 12 -15.84 16.72 30.03
N GLN A 13 -15.29 15.49 30.17
CA GLN A 13 -15.98 14.43 30.92
C GLN A 13 -15.50 14.13 32.34
N ASN A 14 -14.26 14.40 32.79
CA ASN A 14 -13.81 13.78 34.04
C ASN A 14 -12.90 14.63 34.95
N ASN A 15 -13.57 15.34 35.85
CA ASN A 15 -13.03 15.81 37.13
C ASN A 15 -12.74 14.62 38.10
N GLN A 16 -12.08 13.56 37.62
CA GLN A 16 -11.78 12.28 38.28
C GLN A 16 -10.32 11.86 37.95
N PRO A 17 -9.63 11.12 38.85
CA PRO A 17 -8.17 10.95 38.82
C PRO A 17 -7.66 10.19 37.58
N MET A 18 -6.95 10.94 36.73
CA MET A 18 -5.96 10.72 35.66
C MET A 18 -5.57 9.30 35.14
N TYR A 19 -5.80 8.18 35.85
CA TYR A 19 -5.07 6.91 35.61
C TYR A 19 -5.90 5.68 35.24
N ILE A 20 -7.06 5.84 34.61
CA ILE A 20 -7.72 4.71 33.93
C ILE A 20 -7.74 4.99 32.43
N ILE A 21 -6.56 4.88 31.81
CA ILE A 21 -6.45 4.68 30.36
C ILE A 21 -7.32 3.46 30.05
N ASN A 22 -8.36 3.61 29.23
CA ASN A 22 -9.16 2.49 28.78
C ASN A 22 -8.35 1.68 27.77
N GLU A 23 -7.40 0.91 28.30
CA GLU A 23 -6.42 0.10 27.57
C GLU A 23 -7.11 -0.83 26.57
N LYS A 24 -8.31 -1.33 26.92
CA LYS A 24 -9.15 -2.14 26.04
C LYS A 24 -9.65 -1.35 24.82
N ALA A 25 -10.06 -0.10 24.98
CA ALA A 25 -10.52 0.74 23.86
C ALA A 25 -9.36 1.12 22.93
N LEU A 26 -8.19 1.44 23.50
CA LEU A 26 -6.97 1.72 22.73
C LEU A 26 -6.49 0.47 21.97
N HIS A 27 -6.45 -0.68 22.65
CA HIS A 27 -6.09 -1.96 22.07
C HIS A 27 -7.02 -2.35 20.92
N ASN A 28 -8.34 -2.27 21.10
CA ASN A 28 -9.30 -2.56 20.02
C ASN A 28 -9.12 -1.65 18.81
N ARG A 29 -8.80 -0.38 19.01
CA ARG A 29 -8.57 0.57 17.89
C ARG A 29 -7.29 0.24 17.14
N ILE A 30 -6.22 -0.15 17.84
CA ILE A 30 -4.95 -0.62 17.24
C ILE A 30 -5.19 -1.90 16.43
N VAL A 31 -5.88 -2.88 17.02
CA VAL A 31 -6.24 -4.14 16.36
C VAL A 31 -7.09 -3.90 15.11
N THR A 32 -8.07 -2.99 15.18
CA THR A 32 -8.92 -2.64 14.02
C THR A 32 -8.10 -1.99 12.90
N LYS A 33 -7.22 -1.02 13.22
CA LYS A 33 -6.33 -0.39 12.23
C LYS A 33 -5.36 -1.41 11.60
N ARG A 34 -4.86 -2.36 12.39
CA ARG A 34 -4.06 -3.51 11.90
C ARG A 34 -4.84 -4.34 10.88
N TYR A 35 -6.04 -4.80 11.24
CA TYR A 35 -6.86 -5.61 10.33
C TYR A 35 -7.17 -4.86 9.03
N GLN A 36 -7.51 -3.58 9.11
CA GLN A 36 -7.73 -2.75 7.92
C GLN A 36 -6.48 -2.66 7.04
N ALA A 37 -5.30 -2.40 7.61
CA ALA A 37 -4.05 -2.33 6.85
C ALA A 37 -3.69 -3.66 6.17
N ILE A 38 -3.87 -4.78 6.89
CA ILE A 38 -3.63 -6.12 6.34
C ILE A 38 -4.61 -6.43 5.20
N HIS A 39 -5.89 -6.09 5.39
CA HIS A 39 -6.94 -6.37 4.42
C HIS A 39 -6.75 -5.55 3.14
N ILE A 40 -6.47 -4.25 3.26
CA ILE A 40 -6.17 -3.37 2.12
C ILE A 40 -4.92 -3.89 1.39
N ALA A 41 -3.83 -4.18 2.09
CA ALA A 41 -2.62 -4.72 1.45
C ALA A 41 -2.90 -6.07 0.75
N GLY A 42 -3.72 -6.94 1.35
CA GLY A 42 -4.11 -8.21 0.75
C GLY A 42 -4.93 -8.04 -0.53
N PHE A 43 -5.87 -7.09 -0.55
CA PHE A 43 -6.68 -6.74 -1.71
C PHE A 43 -5.83 -6.11 -2.82
N THR A 44 -5.01 -5.12 -2.49
CA THR A 44 -4.14 -4.42 -3.47
C THR A 44 -3.15 -5.39 -4.13
N GLU A 45 -2.53 -6.29 -3.35
CA GLU A 45 -1.64 -7.33 -3.90
C GLU A 45 -2.36 -8.29 -4.85
N TRP A 46 -3.57 -8.72 -4.49
CA TRP A 46 -4.38 -9.60 -5.34
C TRP A 46 -4.78 -8.90 -6.64
N LEU A 47 -5.24 -7.66 -6.53
CA LEU A 47 -5.61 -6.84 -7.68
C LEU A 47 -4.41 -6.70 -8.64
N LEU A 48 -3.22 -6.39 -8.12
CA LEU A 48 -1.99 -6.30 -8.92
C LEU A 48 -1.65 -7.60 -9.64
N LEU A 49 -1.70 -8.72 -8.92
CA LEU A 49 -1.40 -10.03 -9.48
C LEU A 49 -2.35 -10.34 -10.64
N ILE A 50 -3.66 -10.22 -10.40
CA ILE A 50 -4.69 -10.51 -11.39
C ILE A 50 -4.54 -9.61 -12.61
N VAL A 51 -4.41 -8.29 -12.41
CA VAL A 51 -4.30 -7.33 -13.50
C VAL A 51 -3.05 -7.58 -14.35
N ASN A 52 -1.89 -7.80 -13.73
CA ASN A 52 -0.65 -8.03 -14.47
C ASN A 52 -0.63 -9.36 -15.20
N ILE A 53 -1.14 -10.43 -14.59
CA ILE A 53 -1.23 -11.74 -15.25
C ILE A 53 -2.22 -11.69 -16.41
N ALA A 54 -3.42 -11.14 -16.19
CA ALA A 54 -4.45 -11.05 -17.22
C ALA A 54 -3.99 -10.19 -18.40
N ALA A 55 -3.43 -9.01 -18.12
CA ALA A 55 -2.93 -8.11 -19.16
C ALA A 55 -1.71 -8.69 -19.89
N GLY A 56 -0.75 -9.27 -19.18
CA GLY A 56 0.40 -9.96 -19.79
C GLY A 56 -0.05 -11.10 -20.71
N SER A 57 -1.02 -11.90 -20.28
CA SER A 57 -1.57 -13.02 -21.06
C SER A 57 -2.31 -12.53 -22.29
N PHE A 58 -3.12 -11.47 -22.15
CA PHE A 58 -3.83 -10.83 -23.26
C PHE A 58 -2.86 -10.25 -24.31
N LEU A 59 -1.79 -9.58 -23.86
CA LEU A 59 -0.77 -9.03 -24.74
C LEU A 59 -0.04 -10.12 -25.53
N VAL A 60 0.37 -11.21 -24.87
CA VAL A 60 1.01 -12.35 -25.57
C VAL A 60 0.06 -12.98 -26.58
N GLY A 61 -1.19 -13.25 -26.19
CA GLY A 61 -2.17 -13.89 -27.07
C GLY A 61 -2.49 -13.04 -28.31
N THR A 62 -2.68 -11.74 -28.14
CA THR A 62 -2.97 -10.83 -29.25
C THR A 62 -1.76 -10.61 -30.17
N ASN A 63 -0.55 -10.53 -29.60
CA ASN A 63 0.68 -10.41 -30.38
C ASN A 63 0.93 -11.68 -31.21
N PHE A 64 0.82 -12.86 -30.60
CA PHE A 64 1.04 -14.14 -31.28
C PHE A 64 0.13 -14.34 -32.49
N MET A 65 -1.13 -13.89 -32.43
CA MET A 65 -2.10 -14.06 -33.51
C MET A 65 -2.01 -13.01 -34.62
N ARG A 66 -1.58 -11.78 -34.32
CA ARG A 66 -1.68 -10.66 -35.27
C ARG A 66 -0.32 -10.18 -35.76
N HIS A 67 0.60 -9.75 -34.90
CA HIS A 67 1.81 -9.02 -35.29
C HIS A 67 2.99 -9.40 -34.38
N ASN A 68 4.21 -9.47 -34.90
CA ASN A 68 5.38 -9.91 -34.12
C ASN A 68 6.17 -8.73 -33.52
N HIS A 69 5.51 -7.85 -32.76
CA HIS A 69 6.17 -6.68 -32.17
C HIS A 69 6.97 -7.06 -30.93
N ILE A 70 8.26 -6.74 -30.94
CA ILE A 70 9.17 -7.12 -29.87
C ILE A 70 8.89 -6.35 -28.57
N PHE A 71 8.44 -5.09 -28.67
CA PHE A 71 8.10 -4.28 -27.49
C PHE A 71 6.86 -4.80 -26.74
N ILE A 72 5.93 -5.46 -27.44
CA ILE A 72 4.75 -6.07 -26.80
C ILE A 72 5.16 -7.29 -25.96
N TYR A 73 6.09 -8.11 -26.45
CA TYR A 73 6.66 -9.19 -25.64
C TYR A 73 7.47 -8.66 -24.45
N GLY A 74 8.23 -7.57 -24.64
CA GLY A 74 8.94 -6.89 -23.56
C GLY A 74 7.98 -6.37 -22.48
N LEU A 75 6.86 -5.76 -22.88
CA LEU A 75 5.80 -5.31 -21.97
C LEU A 75 5.16 -6.49 -21.24
N ALA A 76 4.80 -7.57 -21.93
CA ALA A 76 4.23 -8.74 -21.30
C ALA A 76 5.19 -9.40 -20.29
N ALA A 77 6.47 -9.55 -20.67
CA ALA A 77 7.51 -10.05 -19.78
C ALA A 77 7.65 -9.17 -18.53
N TRP A 78 7.61 -7.84 -18.69
CA TRP A 78 7.61 -6.91 -17.57
C TRP A 78 6.40 -7.06 -16.65
N MET A 79 5.20 -7.25 -17.21
CA MET A 79 3.98 -7.49 -16.42
C MET A 79 4.05 -8.79 -15.64
N PHE A 80 4.51 -9.89 -16.25
CA PHE A 80 4.74 -11.16 -15.55
C PHE A 80 5.83 -11.05 -14.49
N GLY A 81 6.93 -10.35 -14.79
CA GLY A 81 7.99 -10.08 -13.81
C GLY A 81 7.48 -9.29 -12.60
N SER A 82 6.65 -8.28 -12.85
CA SER A 82 5.99 -7.50 -11.79
C SER A 82 5.05 -8.35 -10.95
N ALA A 83 4.24 -9.20 -11.58
CA ALA A 83 3.35 -10.14 -10.89
C ALA A 83 4.14 -11.11 -10.00
N LEU A 84 5.21 -11.69 -10.53
CA LEU A 84 6.08 -12.60 -9.78
C LEU A 84 6.75 -11.90 -8.60
N TYR A 85 7.22 -10.67 -8.79
CA TYR A 85 7.80 -9.86 -7.72
C TYR A 85 6.82 -9.62 -6.57
N VAL A 86 5.57 -9.26 -6.91
CA VAL A 86 4.49 -9.06 -5.91
C VAL A 86 4.18 -10.37 -5.19
N LEU A 87 4.15 -11.51 -5.90
CA LEU A 87 3.95 -12.83 -5.32
C LEU A 87 5.03 -13.16 -4.27
N VAL A 88 6.31 -12.96 -4.62
CA VAL A 88 7.44 -13.22 -3.70
C VAL A 88 7.35 -12.34 -2.46
N LYS A 89 7.04 -11.05 -2.63
CA LYS A 89 6.82 -10.11 -1.52
C LYS A 89 5.67 -10.54 -0.62
N ARG A 90 4.55 -10.96 -1.20
CA ARG A 90 3.39 -11.49 -0.47
C ARG A 90 3.75 -12.72 0.36
N ILE A 91 4.49 -13.67 -0.20
CA ILE A 91 4.94 -14.87 0.53
C ILE A 91 5.87 -14.49 1.68
N ARG A 92 6.81 -13.56 1.46
CA ARG A 92 7.69 -13.06 2.53
C ARG A 92 6.89 -12.39 3.65
N ARG A 93 5.92 -11.54 3.31
CA ARG A 93 5.02 -10.89 4.28
C ARG A 93 4.27 -11.92 5.14
N MET A 94 3.68 -12.95 4.52
CA MET A 94 2.96 -14.01 5.24
C MET A 94 3.85 -14.71 6.28
N LYS A 95 5.12 -14.93 5.96
CA LYS A 95 6.10 -15.52 6.90
C LYS A 95 6.49 -14.59 8.04
N GLU A 96 6.63 -13.28 7.77
CA GLU A 96 6.93 -12.27 8.79
C GLU A 96 5.75 -12.03 9.74
N LEU A 97 4.51 -12.08 9.25
CA LEU A 97 3.30 -11.90 10.04
C LEU A 97 3.12 -12.99 11.13
N GLN A 98 3.74 -14.17 10.98
CA GLN A 98 3.65 -15.28 11.94
C GLN A 98 4.59 -15.15 13.16
N ARG A 99 5.47 -14.14 13.20
CA ARG A 99 6.52 -14.00 14.23
C ARG A 99 6.19 -13.06 15.39
N TYR A 100 5.01 -12.47 15.43
CA TYR A 100 4.67 -11.47 16.45
C TYR A 100 3.90 -12.10 17.62
N ASP A 101 4.38 -11.85 18.84
CA ASP A 101 3.70 -12.23 20.07
C ASP A 101 2.41 -11.42 20.26
N ARG A 102 1.38 -12.07 20.85
CA ARG A 102 0.06 -11.47 21.15
C ARG A 102 0.12 -10.57 22.41
N THR A 103 1.04 -9.61 22.43
CA THR A 103 1.16 -8.59 23.48
C THR A 103 0.80 -7.22 22.90
N LEU A 104 0.39 -6.26 23.75
CA LEU A 104 -0.05 -4.93 23.30
C LEU A 104 1.06 -4.16 22.54
N SER A 105 2.30 -4.27 23.02
CA SER A 105 3.50 -3.75 22.35
C SER A 105 3.82 -4.53 21.06
N GLY A 106 3.64 -5.85 21.05
CA GLY A 106 3.77 -6.70 19.87
C GLY A 106 2.77 -6.35 18.76
N ASP A 107 1.51 -6.11 19.12
CA ASP A 107 0.46 -5.72 18.19
C ASP A 107 0.66 -4.33 17.59
N LEU A 108 1.22 -3.40 18.37
CA LEU A 108 1.59 -2.07 17.89
C LEU A 108 2.79 -2.12 16.93
N GLN A 109 3.85 -2.88 17.27
CA GLN A 109 4.97 -3.12 16.35
C GLN A 109 4.51 -3.79 15.06
N HIS A 110 3.57 -4.72 15.17
CA HIS A 110 2.96 -5.37 14.01
C HIS A 110 2.15 -4.40 13.15
N ALA A 111 1.35 -3.52 13.75
CA ALA A 111 0.63 -2.48 13.03
C ALA A 111 1.59 -1.50 12.33
N LEU A 112 2.69 -1.13 12.98
CA LEU A 112 3.73 -0.27 12.42
C LEU A 112 4.45 -0.94 11.23
N ALA A 113 4.76 -2.23 11.35
CA ALA A 113 5.36 -3.02 10.28
C ALA A 113 4.41 -3.14 9.08
N ALA A 114 3.12 -3.39 9.32
CA ALA A 114 2.09 -3.44 8.28
C ALA A 114 1.93 -2.08 7.56
N ALA A 115 1.87 -0.97 8.30
CA ALA A 115 1.79 0.37 7.72
C ALA A 115 3.04 0.72 6.91
N SER A 116 4.23 0.36 7.40
CA SER A 116 5.50 0.53 6.69
C SER A 116 5.55 -0.26 5.39
N TYR A 117 5.05 -1.50 5.41
CA TYR A 117 4.93 -2.34 4.22
C TYR A 117 4.00 -1.71 3.19
N GLN A 118 2.85 -1.17 3.61
CA GLN A 118 1.88 -0.53 2.73
C GLN A 118 2.47 0.69 2.01
N VAL A 119 3.22 1.54 2.74
CA VAL A 119 3.96 2.66 2.13
C VAL A 119 5.01 2.16 1.13
N ARG A 120 5.75 1.11 1.47
CA ARG A 120 6.78 0.53 0.59
C ARG A 120 6.17 -0.05 -0.70
N ILE A 121 5.06 -0.78 -0.60
CA ILE A 121 4.33 -1.30 -1.75
C ILE A 121 3.83 -0.16 -2.64
N ALA A 122 3.19 0.86 -2.06
CA ALA A 122 2.67 1.98 -2.85
C ALA A 122 3.79 2.71 -3.60
N HIS A 123 4.98 2.84 -2.98
CA HIS A 123 6.15 3.39 -3.66
C HIS A 123 6.60 2.52 -4.84
N ILE A 124 6.68 1.20 -4.66
CA ILE A 124 7.05 0.26 -5.73
C ILE A 124 6.02 0.30 -6.87
N MET A 125 4.72 0.31 -6.56
CA MET A 125 3.65 0.39 -7.56
C MET A 125 3.76 1.66 -8.40
N ARG A 126 4.02 2.79 -7.73
CA ARG A 126 4.21 4.07 -8.42
C ARG A 126 5.39 4.04 -9.39
N TRP A 127 6.52 3.50 -8.96
CA TRP A 127 7.69 3.36 -9.82
C TRP A 127 7.48 2.32 -10.93
N ASN A 128 6.67 1.29 -10.70
CA ASN A 128 6.35 0.30 -11.72
C ASN A 128 5.51 0.89 -12.88
N ALA A 129 4.73 1.93 -12.63
CA ALA A 129 3.94 2.59 -13.67
C ALA A 129 4.81 3.24 -14.77
N VAL A 130 6.02 3.68 -14.43
CA VAL A 130 6.94 4.38 -15.36
C VAL A 130 7.44 3.46 -16.49
N PRO A 131 8.09 2.31 -16.23
CA PRO A 131 8.54 1.41 -17.30
C PRO A 131 7.36 0.86 -18.11
N VAL A 132 6.21 0.61 -17.48
CA VAL A 132 4.98 0.21 -18.18
C VAL A 132 4.53 1.31 -19.16
N ALA A 133 4.49 2.57 -18.73
CA ALA A 133 4.11 3.69 -19.58
C ALA A 133 5.06 3.84 -20.78
N ILE A 134 6.37 3.74 -20.55
CA ILE A 134 7.39 3.84 -21.60
C ILE A 134 7.21 2.71 -22.63
N LEU A 135 7.09 1.46 -22.16
CA LEU A 135 6.94 0.29 -23.05
C LEU A 135 5.63 0.34 -23.85
N VAL A 136 4.54 0.82 -23.25
CA VAL A 136 3.27 1.02 -23.96
C VAL A 136 3.43 2.09 -25.05
N LEU A 137 4.08 3.22 -24.76
CA LEU A 137 4.30 4.27 -25.76
C LEU A 137 5.20 3.80 -26.91
N LEU A 138 6.27 3.06 -26.61
CA LEU A 138 7.14 2.45 -27.61
C LEU A 138 6.38 1.44 -28.49
N SER A 139 5.48 0.64 -27.89
CA SER A 139 4.63 -0.29 -28.64
C SER A 139 3.64 0.42 -29.57
N ILE A 140 3.05 1.54 -29.14
CA ILE A 140 2.16 2.35 -29.98
C ILE A 140 2.92 2.96 -31.16
N TRP A 141 4.15 3.41 -30.91
CA TRP A 141 5.05 3.97 -31.93
C TRP A 141 5.44 2.92 -32.98
N GLU A 142 5.87 1.73 -32.56
CA GLU A 142 6.23 0.62 -33.46
C GLU A 142 5.04 0.13 -34.29
N GLY A 143 3.85 0.09 -33.67
CA GLY A 143 2.62 -0.35 -34.33
C GLY A 143 2.01 0.67 -35.29
N GLY A 144 2.65 1.83 -35.51
CA GLY A 144 2.17 2.89 -36.40
C GLY A 144 0.76 3.40 -36.06
N LYS A 145 0.35 3.29 -34.79
CA LYS A 145 -1.03 3.60 -34.37
C LYS A 145 -1.27 5.11 -34.30
N SER A 146 -2.55 5.48 -34.33
CA SER A 146 -2.99 6.89 -34.30
C SER A 146 -2.37 7.69 -33.14
N VAL A 147 -1.89 8.89 -33.45
CA VAL A 147 -1.32 9.86 -32.48
C VAL A 147 -2.33 10.19 -31.38
N TRP A 148 -3.63 10.20 -31.68
CA TRP A 148 -4.69 10.41 -30.69
C TRP A 148 -4.74 9.30 -29.63
N LEU A 149 -4.45 8.06 -30.01
CA LEU A 149 -4.38 6.94 -29.08
C LEU A 149 -3.17 7.10 -28.16
N ALA A 150 -2.01 7.48 -28.71
CA ALA A 150 -0.81 7.78 -27.92
C ALA A 150 -1.08 8.87 -26.89
N LEU A 151 -1.71 9.97 -27.31
CA LEU A 151 -1.99 11.13 -26.46
C LEU A 151 -2.99 10.77 -25.34
N GLY A 152 -4.04 10.02 -25.66
CA GLY A 152 -5.00 9.52 -24.67
C GLY A 152 -4.36 8.59 -23.64
N VAL A 153 -3.48 7.67 -24.09
CA VAL A 153 -2.75 6.76 -23.21
C VAL A 153 -1.76 7.51 -22.32
N SER A 154 -1.02 8.50 -22.86
CA SER A 154 -0.15 9.36 -22.06
C SER A 154 -0.92 10.09 -20.96
N LEU A 155 -2.08 10.68 -21.29
CA LEU A 155 -2.91 11.37 -20.32
C LEU A 155 -3.40 10.42 -19.21
N PHE A 156 -3.83 9.21 -19.58
CA PHE A 156 -4.23 8.18 -18.63
C PHE A 156 -3.11 7.81 -17.65
N PHE A 157 -1.88 7.62 -18.14
CA PHE A 157 -0.73 7.34 -17.27
C PHE A 157 -0.39 8.50 -16.35
N ILE A 158 -0.50 9.75 -16.82
CA ILE A 158 -0.29 10.94 -15.98
C ILE A 158 -1.31 10.96 -14.84
N LEU A 159 -2.60 10.80 -15.16
CA LEU A 159 -3.66 10.78 -14.14
C LEU A 159 -3.48 9.63 -13.14
N SER A 160 -3.14 8.44 -13.64
CA SER A 160 -2.85 7.27 -12.80
C SER A 160 -1.65 7.51 -11.85
N PHE A 161 -0.61 8.19 -12.34
CA PHE A 161 0.56 8.54 -11.53
C PHE A 161 0.22 9.55 -10.43
N TYR A 162 -0.65 10.53 -10.70
CA TYR A 162 -1.16 11.46 -9.69
C TYR A 162 -2.02 10.76 -8.65
N ALA A 163 -2.95 9.90 -9.07
CA ALA A 163 -3.80 9.11 -8.17
C ALA A 163 -2.95 8.22 -7.24
N SER A 164 -1.93 7.55 -7.77
CA SER A 164 -0.98 6.75 -6.98
C SER A 164 -0.19 7.60 -5.98
N GLY A 165 0.15 8.84 -6.34
CA GLY A 165 0.79 9.78 -5.43
C GLY A 165 -0.10 10.19 -4.26
N TRP A 166 -1.38 10.40 -4.52
CA TRP A 166 -2.38 10.69 -3.48
C TRP A 166 -2.56 9.52 -2.52
N GLU A 167 -2.67 8.29 -3.04
CA GLU A 167 -2.75 7.06 -2.25
C GLU A 167 -1.53 6.90 -1.32
N LEU A 168 -0.31 7.14 -1.85
CA LEU A 168 0.92 7.10 -1.06
C LEU A 168 0.90 8.12 0.09
N SER A 169 0.34 9.32 -0.14
CA SER A 169 0.21 10.35 0.90
C SER A 169 -0.70 9.89 2.05
N ILE A 170 -1.81 9.24 1.73
CA ILE A 170 -2.74 8.69 2.72
C ILE A 170 -2.03 7.63 3.58
N TYR A 171 -1.28 6.72 2.96
CA TYR A 171 -0.56 5.69 3.68
C TYR A 171 0.58 6.24 4.55
N LYS A 172 1.29 7.28 4.08
CA LYS A 172 2.29 7.98 4.89
C LYS A 172 1.69 8.62 6.13
N ASN A 173 0.53 9.27 5.99
CA ASN A 173 -0.16 9.89 7.12
C ASN A 173 -0.60 8.84 8.15
N LYS A 174 -1.20 7.73 7.70
CA LYS A 174 -1.57 6.61 8.58
C LYS A 174 -0.38 6.01 9.30
N LYS A 175 0.77 5.88 8.62
CA LYS A 175 2.01 5.41 9.24
C LYS A 175 2.48 6.38 10.34
N ARG A 176 2.48 7.69 10.07
CA ARG A 176 2.90 8.72 11.01
C ARG A 176 2.05 8.74 12.28
N GLU A 177 0.73 8.54 12.15
CA GLU A 177 -0.17 8.40 13.31
C GLU A 177 0.27 7.24 14.23
N LEU A 178 0.62 6.09 13.65
CA LEU A 178 1.06 4.92 14.41
C LEU A 178 2.43 5.13 15.06
N GLU A 179 3.35 5.82 14.38
CA GLU A 179 4.66 6.21 14.94
C GLU A 179 4.51 7.11 16.16
N VAL A 180 3.63 8.12 16.09
CA VAL A 180 3.35 9.03 17.21
C VAL A 180 2.74 8.29 18.40
N LEU A 181 1.82 7.34 18.16
CA LEU A 181 1.24 6.52 19.24
C LEU A 181 2.29 5.65 19.94
N TRP A 182 3.21 5.08 19.17
CA TRP A 182 4.30 4.27 19.71
C TRP A 182 5.27 5.10 20.56
N GLN A 183 5.64 6.30 20.11
CA GLN A 183 6.49 7.20 20.89
C GLN A 183 5.85 7.58 22.23
N LYS A 184 4.56 7.93 22.24
CA LYS A 184 3.83 8.28 23.46
C LYS A 184 3.72 7.12 24.46
N LEU A 185 3.58 5.88 23.97
CA LEU A 185 3.53 4.70 24.82
C LEU A 185 4.90 4.41 25.47
N GLN A 186 6.00 4.54 24.72
CA GLN A 186 7.34 4.39 25.29
C GLN A 186 7.64 5.45 26.34
N GLU A 187 7.25 6.69 26.09
CA GLU A 187 7.46 7.80 27.04
C GLU A 187 6.74 7.54 28.37
N ASN A 188 5.49 7.08 28.30
CA ASN A 188 4.70 6.71 29.49
C ASN A 188 5.20 5.45 30.22
N GLU A 189 5.73 4.45 29.52
CA GLU A 189 6.34 3.26 30.15
C GLU A 189 7.70 3.58 30.80
N SER A 190 8.40 4.61 30.31
CA SER A 190 9.72 5.03 30.81
C SER A 190 9.71 6.00 31.99
N GLN A 191 8.54 6.56 32.34
CA GLN A 191 8.35 7.33 33.58
C GLN A 191 7.82 6.39 34.67
N PRO A 192 8.65 5.95 35.64
CA PRO A 192 8.14 5.20 36.77
C PRO A 192 7.18 6.10 37.53
N SER A 193 5.97 5.59 37.76
CA SER A 193 4.95 6.17 38.63
C SER A 193 5.59 6.59 39.96
N ALA A 194 5.75 7.90 40.15
CA ALA A 194 6.11 8.51 41.42
C ALA A 194 4.85 8.68 42.29
#